data_AF-A0A7X2PQN9-F1
#
_entry.id   AF-A0A7X2PQN9-F1
#
_cell.length_a   1.000
_cell.length_b   1.000
_cell.length_c   1.000
_cell.angle_alpha   90.00
_cell.angle_beta   90.00
_cell.angle_gamma   90.00
#
_symmetry.space_group_name_H-M   'P 1'
#
loop_
_entity.id
_entity.type
_entity.pdbx_description
1 polymer ?
#
loop_
_entity_poly.entity_id
_entity_poly.type
_entity_poly.pdbx_seq_one_letter_code
_entity_poly.pdbx_strand_id
1 'polypeptide(L)'
;GISGARRGPAKDVFTGFNIFSIALEIPMADVFPNGIPHNGVGLANSTDSLLRVWSSINRQRTQMVDDSNIITGIRGSGPWVQVGRNALPLFNAGLVGTQRQTQYLRSSPMNDVTNFGADILYPVLVRDLDALGVYKALGLPDATVDTLKGPRLDIIKVINLGRPIPIEDGSTGDVITIDAALDSSFPNGRKVGGGTEPNRNQVNVNTVLISLIAAGDPSAGLAKGVEVNDKNYLNRFPFLAPAHQGLLQGHGGVNTPAVPDIPNP
;
A
#
# COMPACT_ATOMS: atom_id res chain seq x y z
N GLY A 1 5.97 -28.17 -3.20
CA GLY A 1 6.44 -26.76 -3.16
C GLY A 1 7.38 -26.52 -4.32
N ILE A 2 7.31 -25.34 -4.95
CA ILE A 2 8.11 -24.97 -6.13
C ILE A 2 9.61 -25.03 -5.78
N SER A 3 10.43 -25.64 -6.64
CA SER A 3 11.89 -25.69 -6.44
C SER A 3 12.47 -24.27 -6.44
N GLY A 4 13.26 -23.91 -5.42
CA GLY A 4 13.81 -22.56 -5.23
C GLY A 4 12.90 -21.59 -4.46
N ALA A 5 11.62 -21.92 -4.24
CA ALA A 5 10.77 -21.14 -3.34
C ALA A 5 11.26 -21.28 -1.89
N ARG A 6 11.20 -20.19 -1.13
CA ARG A 6 11.64 -20.14 0.27
C ARG A 6 10.88 -21.19 1.09
N ARG A 7 11.61 -22.14 1.71
CA ARG A 7 11.03 -23.28 2.44
C ARG A 7 10.82 -23.04 3.94
N GLY A 8 11.26 -21.90 4.47
CA GLY A 8 11.06 -21.49 5.87
C GLY A 8 10.18 -20.23 5.99
N PRO A 9 9.73 -19.88 7.20
CA PRO A 9 8.96 -18.66 7.42
C PRO A 9 9.71 -17.44 6.85
N ALA A 10 8.97 -16.48 6.32
CA ALA A 10 9.57 -15.25 5.83
C ALA A 10 10.29 -14.56 6.99
N LYS A 11 11.62 -14.45 6.91
CA LYS A 11 12.39 -13.60 7.83
C LYS A 11 11.99 -12.16 7.57
N ASP A 12 11.50 -11.51 8.60
CA ASP A 12 11.40 -10.07 8.63
C ASP A 12 12.81 -9.48 8.74
N VAL A 13 13.25 -8.82 7.68
CA VAL A 13 14.56 -8.15 7.63
C VAL A 13 14.52 -6.75 8.24
N PHE A 14 13.32 -6.23 8.52
CA PHE A 14 13.09 -4.94 9.15
C PHE A 14 12.76 -5.06 10.64
N THR A 15 12.61 -6.27 11.19
CA THR A 15 12.46 -6.48 12.63
C THR A 15 13.60 -5.77 13.38
N GLY A 16 13.22 -4.97 14.37
CA GLY A 16 14.12 -4.20 15.21
C GLY A 16 14.54 -2.85 14.64
N PHE A 17 14.13 -2.48 13.42
CA PHE A 17 14.39 -1.15 12.89
C PHE A 17 13.25 -0.20 13.24
N ASN A 18 13.60 1.05 13.52
CA ASN A 18 12.62 2.12 13.67
C ASN A 18 12.19 2.66 12.31
N ILE A 19 10.89 2.92 12.16
CA ILE A 19 10.32 3.55 10.98
C ILE A 19 9.92 4.99 11.33
N PHE A 20 10.39 5.96 10.55
CA PHE A 20 9.89 7.32 10.65
C PHE A 20 8.48 7.38 10.07
N SER A 21 7.52 7.83 10.89
CA SER A 21 6.10 7.85 10.52
C SER A 21 5.53 9.24 10.75
N ILE A 22 4.72 9.70 9.80
CA ILE A 22 3.86 10.87 9.96
C ILE A 22 2.43 10.35 10.03
N ALA A 23 1.73 10.63 11.13
CA ALA A 23 0.35 10.27 11.33
C ALA A 23 -0.50 11.54 11.46
N LEU A 24 -1.68 11.55 10.87
CA LEU A 24 -2.61 12.67 10.89
C LEU A 24 -3.97 12.19 11.40
N GLU A 25 -4.55 12.94 12.33
CA GLU A 25 -5.94 12.80 12.75
C GLU A 25 -6.70 14.01 12.20
N ILE A 26 -7.64 13.77 11.30
CA ILE A 26 -8.41 14.82 10.63
C ILE A 26 -9.85 14.73 11.11
N PRO A 27 -10.41 15.78 11.73
CA PRO A 27 -11.80 15.79 12.15
C PRO A 27 -12.74 15.58 10.97
N MET A 28 -13.69 14.64 11.10
CA MET A 28 -14.64 14.36 10.01
C MET A 28 -15.55 15.55 9.71
N ALA A 29 -15.76 16.46 10.67
CA ALA A 29 -16.48 17.71 10.48
C ALA A 29 -15.74 18.70 9.57
N ASP A 30 -14.40 18.62 9.47
CA ASP A 30 -13.64 19.45 8.54
C ASP A 30 -13.72 18.91 7.10
N VAL A 31 -13.83 17.58 6.98
CA VAL A 31 -13.92 16.89 5.69
C VAL A 31 -15.36 16.90 5.14
N PHE A 32 -16.34 16.66 6.01
CA PHE A 32 -17.76 16.68 5.72
C PHE A 32 -18.49 17.61 6.71
N PRO A 33 -18.51 18.93 6.45
CA PRO A 33 -19.11 19.92 7.36
C PRO A 33 -20.60 19.70 7.67
N ASN A 34 -21.31 19.06 6.74
CA ASN A 34 -22.74 18.74 6.88
C ASN A 34 -22.98 17.30 7.37
N GLY A 35 -21.95 16.63 7.90
CA GLY A 35 -21.97 15.21 8.24
C GLY A 35 -21.61 14.31 7.06
N ILE A 36 -21.21 13.08 7.36
CA ILE A 36 -20.90 12.06 6.34
C ILE A 36 -22.17 11.85 5.49
N PRO A 37 -22.06 11.88 4.15
CA PRO A 37 -23.21 11.67 3.27
C PRO A 37 -23.99 10.39 3.59
N HIS A 38 -25.29 10.40 3.24
CA HIS A 38 -26.22 9.30 3.52
C HIS A 38 -26.29 8.88 4.99
N ASN A 39 -26.01 9.81 5.91
CA ASN A 39 -25.94 9.56 7.35
C ASN A 39 -24.98 8.42 7.73
N GLY A 40 -23.87 8.29 6.99
CA GLY A 40 -22.90 7.21 7.22
C GLY A 40 -23.39 5.83 6.77
N VAL A 41 -24.36 5.76 5.87
CA VAL A 41 -24.77 4.51 5.21
C VAL A 41 -24.16 4.44 3.82
N GLY A 42 -23.28 3.46 3.58
CA GLY A 42 -22.65 3.30 2.27
C GLY A 42 -23.66 3.08 1.15
N LEU A 43 -23.57 3.87 0.07
CA LEU A 43 -24.48 3.82 -1.07
C LEU A 43 -23.73 3.50 -2.37
N ALA A 44 -23.94 2.29 -2.91
CA ALA A 44 -23.12 1.72 -4.00
C ALA A 44 -23.07 2.58 -5.27
N ASN A 45 -24.14 3.33 -5.57
CA ASN A 45 -24.26 4.20 -6.73
C ASN A 45 -23.90 5.67 -6.43
N SER A 46 -23.21 5.95 -5.32
CA SER A 46 -22.74 7.29 -4.97
C SER A 46 -21.21 7.35 -4.84
N THR A 47 -20.67 8.55 -5.00
CA THR A 47 -19.26 8.89 -4.78
C THR A 47 -19.05 10.05 -3.80
N ASP A 48 -20.13 10.60 -3.22
CA ASP A 48 -20.09 11.80 -2.37
C ASP A 48 -19.42 11.60 -1.02
N SER A 49 -19.42 10.37 -0.48
CA SER A 49 -18.72 9.99 0.75
C SER A 49 -17.27 9.56 0.52
N LEU A 50 -16.77 9.63 -0.73
CA LEU A 50 -15.44 9.14 -1.07
C LEU A 50 -14.34 10.19 -0.82
N LEU A 51 -13.28 9.74 -0.16
CA LEU A 51 -11.99 10.41 -0.05
C LEU A 51 -10.98 9.63 -0.88
N ARG A 52 -10.16 10.35 -1.65
CA ARG A 52 -9.22 9.73 -2.58
C ARG A 52 -7.85 10.35 -2.39
N VAL A 53 -6.93 9.56 -1.86
CA VAL A 53 -5.67 10.04 -1.30
C VAL A 53 -4.50 9.38 -2.02
N TRP A 54 -3.52 10.20 -2.37
CA TRP A 54 -2.22 9.73 -2.83
C TRP A 54 -1.14 10.65 -2.26
N SER A 55 0.09 10.19 -2.27
CA SER A 55 1.24 10.96 -1.81
C SER A 55 2.18 11.26 -2.96
N SER A 56 2.75 12.47 -2.96
CA SER A 56 3.86 12.84 -3.83
C SER A 56 5.09 13.18 -2.99
N ILE A 57 6.26 12.90 -3.54
CA ILE A 57 7.56 13.23 -2.95
C ILE A 57 8.17 14.28 -3.85
N ASN A 58 8.47 15.45 -3.29
CA ASN A 58 9.01 16.58 -4.03
C ASN A 58 10.37 16.98 -3.48
N ARG A 59 11.26 17.47 -4.36
CA ARG A 59 12.50 18.14 -3.98
C ARG A 59 12.69 19.40 -4.82
N GLN A 60 13.51 20.35 -4.34
CA GLN A 60 13.91 21.47 -5.19
C GLN A 60 14.70 20.98 -6.40
N ARG A 61 14.37 21.53 -7.58
CA ARG A 61 14.87 21.07 -8.89
C ARG A 61 16.38 20.96 -8.96
N THR A 62 17.09 21.94 -8.39
CA THR A 62 18.55 21.98 -8.37
C THR A 62 19.03 21.77 -6.95
N GLN A 63 19.94 20.82 -6.73
CA GLN A 63 20.65 20.64 -5.46
C GLN A 63 22.14 20.89 -5.70
N MET A 64 22.75 21.71 -4.87
CA MET A 64 24.17 22.05 -4.90
C MET A 64 24.80 21.69 -3.57
N VAL A 65 26.08 21.34 -3.56
CA VAL A 65 26.84 21.16 -2.32
C VAL A 65 26.89 22.51 -1.59
N ASP A 66 26.67 22.48 -0.29
CA ASP A 66 26.69 23.67 0.57
C ASP A 66 27.41 23.33 1.87
N ASP A 67 28.59 23.90 2.05
CA ASP A 67 29.45 23.71 3.22
C ASP A 67 28.90 24.38 4.49
N SER A 68 28.00 25.34 4.33
CA SER A 68 27.31 26.02 5.43
C SER A 68 26.13 25.21 5.98
N ASN A 69 25.58 24.27 5.20
CA ASN A 69 24.53 23.38 5.65
C ASN A 69 25.11 22.10 6.29
N ILE A 70 25.43 22.18 7.58
CA ILE A 70 26.04 21.09 8.35
C ILE A 70 25.16 19.85 8.54
N ILE A 71 23.85 19.94 8.24
CA ILE A 71 22.90 18.83 8.44
C ILE A 71 22.85 17.92 7.21
N THR A 72 22.64 18.51 6.03
CA THR A 72 22.46 17.74 4.80
C THR A 72 23.62 17.88 3.81
N GLY A 73 24.51 18.85 4.01
CA GLY A 73 25.62 19.17 3.10
C GLY A 73 25.18 19.70 1.72
N ILE A 74 23.89 20.01 1.57
CA ILE A 74 23.29 20.39 0.29
C ILE A 74 22.32 21.56 0.45
N ARG A 75 22.28 22.43 -0.55
CA ARG A 75 21.30 23.50 -0.70
C ARG A 75 20.47 23.27 -1.95
N GLY A 76 19.15 23.32 -1.79
CA GLY A 76 18.24 23.29 -2.92
C GLY A 76 17.94 24.70 -3.46
N SER A 77 17.62 24.79 -4.74
CA SER A 77 17.12 26.01 -5.39
C SER A 77 16.17 25.68 -6.55
N GLY A 78 15.40 26.69 -6.97
CA GLY A 78 14.40 26.56 -8.02
C GLY A 78 13.07 25.94 -7.53
N PRO A 79 12.15 25.65 -8.46
CA PRO A 79 10.83 25.11 -8.12
C PRO A 79 10.92 23.68 -7.56
N TRP A 80 9.92 23.29 -6.78
CA TRP A 80 9.72 21.90 -6.37
C TRP A 80 9.35 21.05 -7.58
N VAL A 81 9.95 19.87 -7.66
CA VAL A 81 9.67 18.87 -8.70
C VAL A 81 9.39 17.52 -8.05
N GLN A 82 8.40 16.82 -8.58
CA GLN A 82 8.06 15.47 -8.13
C GLN A 82 9.17 14.49 -8.52
N VAL A 83 9.60 13.69 -7.55
CA VAL A 83 10.59 12.63 -7.71
C VAL A 83 10.07 11.26 -7.30
N GLY A 84 8.89 11.23 -6.67
CA GLY A 84 8.20 10.00 -6.36
C GLY A 84 6.73 10.24 -6.09
N ARG A 85 5.98 9.15 -6.08
CA ARG A 85 4.62 9.10 -5.59
C ARG A 85 4.31 7.71 -5.07
N ASN A 86 3.27 7.60 -4.26
CA ASN A 86 2.79 6.31 -3.76
C ASN A 86 1.31 6.40 -3.37
N ALA A 87 0.56 5.33 -3.65
CA ALA A 87 -0.77 5.08 -3.12
C ALA A 87 -1.03 3.58 -2.97
N LEU A 88 -1.49 2.89 -4.02
CA LEU A 88 -1.77 1.46 -3.97
C LEU A 88 -0.45 0.68 -3.87
N PRO A 89 -0.32 -0.23 -2.89
CA PRO A 89 0.84 -1.09 -2.83
C PRO A 89 1.00 -1.91 -4.11
N LEU A 90 2.25 -2.18 -4.49
CA LEU A 90 2.62 -2.93 -5.69
C LEU A 90 2.20 -2.30 -7.03
N PHE A 91 1.70 -1.05 -7.07
CA PHE A 91 1.30 -0.45 -8.35
C PHE A 91 2.45 -0.44 -9.38
N ASN A 92 3.64 0.01 -8.98
CA ASN A 92 4.82 0.06 -9.85
C ASN A 92 5.59 -1.27 -9.98
N ALA A 93 5.24 -2.30 -9.21
CA ALA A 93 5.99 -3.56 -9.15
C ALA A 93 5.19 -4.75 -9.69
N GLY A 94 3.90 -4.82 -9.35
CA GLY A 94 2.99 -5.90 -9.73
C GLY A 94 2.02 -5.56 -10.87
N LEU A 95 1.68 -4.27 -11.08
CA LEU A 95 0.84 -3.84 -12.20
C LEU A 95 1.69 -3.31 -13.36
N VAL A 96 2.36 -2.17 -13.16
CA VAL A 96 3.12 -1.43 -14.19
C VAL A 96 4.49 -2.04 -14.50
N GLY A 97 5.16 -2.55 -13.46
CA GLY A 97 6.51 -3.09 -13.57
C GLY A 97 7.62 -2.03 -13.61
N THR A 98 8.85 -2.50 -13.39
CA THR A 98 10.02 -1.65 -13.14
C THR A 98 10.45 -0.82 -14.35
N GLN A 99 10.19 -1.30 -15.57
CA GLN A 99 10.58 -0.61 -16.81
C GLN A 99 9.96 0.79 -16.92
N ARG A 100 8.75 0.97 -16.39
CA ARG A 100 8.01 2.23 -16.44
C ARG A 100 7.96 2.95 -15.09
N GLN A 101 8.72 2.47 -14.11
CA GLN A 101 8.79 3.05 -12.77
C GLN A 101 9.17 4.53 -12.79
N THR A 102 10.07 4.93 -13.69
CA THR A 102 10.48 6.33 -13.83
C THR A 102 9.33 7.24 -14.26
N GLN A 103 8.49 6.78 -15.21
CA GLN A 103 7.30 7.50 -15.63
C GLN A 103 6.30 7.57 -14.48
N TYR A 104 6.06 6.44 -13.79
CA TYR A 104 5.17 6.38 -12.63
C TYR A 104 5.59 7.38 -11.54
N LEU A 105 6.85 7.38 -11.12
CA LEU A 105 7.33 8.24 -10.03
C LEU A 105 7.21 9.74 -10.34
N ARG A 106 7.14 10.12 -11.62
CA ARG A 106 7.13 11.53 -12.08
C ARG A 106 5.81 11.98 -12.68
N SER A 107 4.79 11.11 -12.75
CA SER A 107 3.46 11.46 -13.23
C SER A 107 2.47 11.69 -12.09
N SER A 108 1.38 12.39 -12.39
CA SER A 108 0.23 12.52 -11.50
C SER A 108 -0.76 11.37 -11.74
N PRO A 109 -1.48 10.87 -10.72
CA PRO A 109 -2.55 9.90 -10.93
C PRO A 109 -3.70 10.40 -11.81
N MET A 110 -3.78 11.72 -12.05
CA MET A 110 -4.74 12.32 -12.96
C MET A 110 -4.61 11.82 -14.41
N ASN A 111 -3.47 11.24 -14.79
CA ASN A 111 -3.24 10.73 -16.14
C ASN A 111 -2.98 9.22 -16.16
N ASP A 112 -3.39 8.50 -15.11
CA ASP A 112 -3.03 7.09 -14.98
C ASP A 112 -3.79 6.17 -15.93
N VAL A 113 -4.99 6.52 -16.39
CA VAL A 113 -5.69 5.70 -17.40
C VAL A 113 -4.91 5.75 -18.71
N THR A 114 -4.51 6.95 -19.15
CA THR A 114 -3.66 7.11 -20.34
C THR A 114 -2.29 6.47 -20.16
N ASN A 115 -1.64 6.69 -19.02
CA ASN A 115 -0.27 6.23 -18.81
C ASN A 115 -0.17 4.72 -18.53
N PHE A 116 -1.07 4.18 -17.71
CA PHE A 116 -0.94 2.86 -17.09
C PHE A 116 -2.21 2.00 -17.15
N GLY A 117 -3.30 2.45 -17.78
CA GLY A 117 -4.55 1.69 -17.86
C GLY A 117 -4.35 0.30 -18.48
N ALA A 118 -3.53 0.20 -19.53
CA ALA A 118 -3.17 -1.08 -20.14
C ALA A 118 -2.39 -1.99 -19.17
N ASP A 119 -1.53 -1.42 -18.32
CA ASP A 119 -0.76 -2.19 -17.34
C ASP A 119 -1.64 -2.74 -16.21
N ILE A 120 -2.72 -2.04 -15.84
CA ILE A 120 -3.71 -2.55 -14.89
C ILE A 120 -4.54 -3.66 -15.53
N LEU A 121 -4.94 -3.49 -16.80
CA LEU A 121 -5.70 -4.50 -17.53
C LEU A 121 -4.86 -5.76 -17.79
N TYR A 122 -3.54 -5.62 -17.95
CA TYR A 122 -2.61 -6.71 -18.20
C TYR A 122 -1.41 -6.64 -17.25
N PRO A 123 -1.59 -6.97 -15.95
CA PRO A 123 -0.57 -6.81 -14.93
C PRO A 123 0.73 -7.55 -15.24
N VAL A 124 1.85 -6.87 -15.05
CA VAL A 124 3.19 -7.46 -15.23
C VAL A 124 3.38 -8.72 -14.39
N LEU A 125 2.81 -8.77 -13.18
CA LEU A 125 2.95 -9.92 -12.28
C LEU A 125 2.33 -11.19 -12.88
N VAL A 126 1.18 -11.09 -13.54
CA VAL A 126 0.55 -12.26 -14.19
C VAL A 126 1.45 -12.78 -15.31
N ARG A 127 1.97 -11.87 -16.14
CA ARG A 127 2.89 -12.21 -17.24
C ARG A 127 4.15 -12.89 -16.71
N ASP A 128 4.74 -12.36 -15.65
CA ASP A 128 5.99 -12.87 -15.09
C ASP A 128 5.77 -14.23 -14.41
N LEU A 129 4.63 -14.45 -13.72
CA LEU A 129 4.28 -15.76 -13.16
C LEU A 129 4.05 -16.83 -14.24
N ASP A 130 3.41 -16.46 -15.35
CA ASP A 130 3.22 -17.34 -16.51
C ASP A 130 4.57 -17.70 -17.15
N ALA A 131 5.41 -16.70 -17.44
CA ALA A 131 6.73 -16.88 -18.03
C ALA A 131 7.67 -17.73 -17.16
N LEU A 132 7.58 -17.60 -15.83
CA LEU A 132 8.32 -18.43 -14.87
C LEU A 132 7.71 -19.84 -14.69
N GLY A 133 6.60 -20.14 -15.36
CA GLY A 133 5.93 -21.44 -15.29
C GLY A 133 5.25 -21.72 -13.94
N VAL A 134 4.98 -20.68 -13.13
CA VAL A 134 4.39 -20.84 -11.79
C VAL A 134 2.99 -21.45 -11.89
N TYR A 135 2.15 -20.96 -12.80
CA TYR A 135 0.79 -21.50 -12.96
C TYR A 135 0.79 -22.96 -13.38
N LYS A 136 1.67 -23.33 -14.32
CA LYS A 136 1.87 -24.72 -14.74
C LYS A 136 2.37 -25.60 -13.59
N ALA A 137 3.32 -25.11 -12.79
CA ALA A 137 3.84 -25.83 -11.63
C ALA A 137 2.79 -26.03 -10.52
N LEU A 138 1.79 -25.15 -10.44
CA LEU A 138 0.63 -25.28 -9.54
C LEU A 138 -0.50 -26.14 -10.11
N GLY A 139 -0.40 -26.56 -11.38
CA GLY A 139 -1.42 -27.37 -12.04
C GLY A 139 -2.74 -26.62 -12.28
N LEU A 140 -2.69 -25.29 -12.42
CA LEU A 140 -3.89 -24.53 -12.75
C LEU A 140 -4.36 -24.86 -14.17
N PRO A 141 -5.69 -25.00 -14.40
CA PRO A 141 -6.23 -25.18 -15.75
C PRO A 141 -5.88 -24.00 -16.65
N ASP A 142 -5.54 -24.27 -17.92
CA ASP A 142 -5.19 -23.23 -18.90
C ASP A 142 -6.30 -22.17 -19.03
N ALA A 143 -7.57 -22.57 -19.02
CA ALA A 143 -8.70 -21.65 -19.06
C ALA A 143 -8.73 -20.66 -17.87
N THR A 144 -8.28 -21.08 -16.68
CA THR A 144 -8.15 -20.19 -15.52
C THR A 144 -7.03 -19.20 -15.73
N VAL A 145 -5.88 -19.65 -16.24
CA VAL A 145 -4.72 -18.80 -16.53
C VAL A 145 -5.03 -17.80 -17.65
N ASP A 146 -5.76 -18.22 -18.68
CA ASP A 146 -6.20 -17.35 -19.78
C ASP A 146 -7.10 -16.22 -19.29
N THR A 147 -7.97 -16.50 -18.32
CA THR A 147 -8.78 -15.46 -17.67
C THR A 147 -7.90 -14.44 -16.94
N LEU A 148 -6.87 -14.89 -16.24
CA LEU A 148 -5.93 -14.01 -15.52
C LEU A 148 -5.09 -13.15 -16.47
N LYS A 149 -4.77 -13.68 -17.65
CA LYS A 149 -4.01 -13.01 -18.72
C LYS A 149 -4.87 -12.05 -19.56
N GLY A 150 -6.19 -12.16 -19.48
CA GLY A 150 -7.13 -11.25 -20.12
C GLY A 150 -7.25 -9.90 -19.40
N PRO A 151 -8.07 -8.96 -19.93
CA PRO A 151 -8.30 -7.65 -19.31
C PRO A 151 -8.85 -7.75 -17.89
N ARG A 152 -8.13 -7.16 -16.92
CA ARG A 152 -8.43 -7.23 -15.49
C ARG A 152 -9.25 -6.06 -14.94
N LEU A 153 -10.48 -5.91 -15.44
CA LEU A 153 -11.44 -4.90 -14.94
C LEU A 153 -11.85 -5.14 -13.47
N ASP A 154 -11.71 -6.37 -12.98
CA ASP A 154 -11.94 -6.72 -11.58
C ASP A 154 -10.98 -5.98 -10.64
N ILE A 155 -9.73 -5.74 -11.05
CA ILE A 155 -8.76 -4.95 -10.28
C ILE A 155 -9.26 -3.51 -10.14
N ILE A 156 -9.70 -2.90 -11.26
CA ILE A 156 -10.25 -1.53 -11.27
C ILE A 156 -11.49 -1.44 -10.37
N LYS A 157 -12.37 -2.44 -10.44
CA LYS A 157 -13.56 -2.51 -9.59
C LYS A 157 -13.20 -2.56 -8.11
N VAL A 158 -12.19 -3.33 -7.72
CA VAL A 158 -11.74 -3.44 -6.31
C VAL A 158 -11.16 -2.11 -5.82
N ILE A 159 -10.26 -1.47 -6.57
CA ILE A 159 -9.60 -0.21 -6.14
C ILE A 159 -10.57 0.98 -6.09
N ASN A 160 -11.63 0.94 -6.92
CA ASN A 160 -12.71 1.92 -6.91
C ASN A 160 -13.85 1.54 -5.94
N LEU A 161 -13.68 0.51 -5.09
CA LEU A 161 -14.68 0.03 -4.12
C LEU A 161 -16.03 -0.33 -4.75
N GLY A 162 -16.05 -0.70 -6.03
CA GLY A 162 -17.27 -0.96 -6.80
C GLY A 162 -18.14 0.28 -7.07
N ARG A 163 -17.61 1.48 -6.85
CA ARG A 163 -18.32 2.76 -7.02
C ARG A 163 -18.38 3.18 -8.49
N PRO A 164 -19.35 4.03 -8.89
CA PRO A 164 -19.51 4.47 -10.27
C PRO A 164 -18.48 5.55 -10.65
N ILE A 165 -17.20 5.26 -10.44
CA ILE A 165 -16.09 6.14 -10.82
C ILE A 165 -15.76 5.86 -12.30
N PRO A 166 -15.78 6.88 -13.18
CA PRO A 166 -15.41 6.72 -14.57
C PRO A 166 -13.99 6.18 -14.76
N ILE A 167 -13.80 5.28 -15.73
CA ILE A 167 -12.47 4.76 -16.12
C ILE A 167 -11.87 5.68 -17.18
N GLU A 168 -11.51 6.89 -16.75
CA GLU A 168 -10.87 7.92 -17.56
C GLU A 168 -9.89 8.74 -16.73
N ASP A 169 -9.01 9.48 -17.41
CA ASP A 169 -8.09 10.42 -16.77
C ASP A 169 -8.87 11.45 -15.94
N GLY A 170 -8.30 11.82 -14.79
CA GLY A 170 -8.92 12.66 -13.78
C GLY A 170 -9.91 11.95 -12.87
N SER A 171 -10.37 10.75 -13.27
CA SER A 171 -11.31 9.93 -12.50
C SER A 171 -10.66 8.68 -11.93
N THR A 172 -10.03 7.81 -12.72
CA THR A 172 -9.40 6.57 -12.21
C THR A 172 -7.87 6.68 -12.21
N GLY A 173 -7.22 6.19 -11.16
CA GLY A 173 -5.75 6.19 -11.06
C GLY A 173 -5.23 5.54 -9.78
N ASP A 174 -3.92 5.61 -9.56
CA ASP A 174 -3.25 5.11 -8.35
C ASP A 174 -3.54 6.04 -7.16
N VAL A 175 -4.67 5.80 -6.51
CA VAL A 175 -5.12 6.49 -5.30
C VAL A 175 -5.71 5.48 -4.31
N ILE A 176 -5.58 5.76 -3.02
CA ILE A 176 -6.30 5.04 -1.98
C ILE A 176 -7.71 5.62 -1.91
N THR A 177 -8.70 4.82 -2.31
CA THR A 177 -10.11 5.18 -2.20
C THR A 177 -10.64 4.77 -0.82
N ILE A 178 -11.27 5.71 -0.13
CA ILE A 178 -11.89 5.52 1.19
C ILE A 178 -13.32 6.02 1.09
N ASP A 179 -14.30 5.18 1.35
CA ASP A 179 -15.67 5.57 1.65
C ASP A 179 -15.80 5.81 3.16
N ALA A 180 -15.98 7.07 3.55
CA ALA A 180 -16.14 7.47 4.94
C ALA A 180 -17.45 6.97 5.56
N ALA A 181 -18.44 6.56 4.74
CA ALA A 181 -19.70 5.98 5.19
C ALA A 181 -19.61 4.48 5.49
N LEU A 182 -18.43 3.87 5.39
CA LEU A 182 -18.20 2.46 5.67
C LEU A 182 -17.05 2.29 6.65
N ASP A 183 -17.12 1.23 7.46
CA ASP A 183 -16.02 0.84 8.33
C ASP A 183 -14.75 0.55 7.52
N SER A 184 -13.61 0.97 8.07
CA SER A 184 -12.33 0.77 7.41
C SER A 184 -11.92 -0.70 7.42
N SER A 185 -11.77 -1.25 6.22
CA SER A 185 -11.30 -2.59 5.94
C SER A 185 -10.84 -2.62 4.49
N PHE A 186 -9.80 -3.37 4.15
CA PHE A 186 -9.38 -3.44 2.75
C PHE A 186 -10.54 -3.95 1.87
N PRO A 187 -10.84 -3.33 0.72
CA PRO A 187 -10.09 -2.25 0.05
C PRO A 187 -10.42 -0.80 0.51
N ASN A 188 -11.44 -0.60 1.34
CA ASN A 188 -11.82 0.68 1.95
C ASN A 188 -10.82 1.16 3.04
N GLY A 189 -9.61 1.53 2.61
CA GLY A 189 -8.49 1.77 3.52
C GLY A 189 -8.15 0.51 4.34
N ARG A 190 -7.52 0.69 5.50
CA ARG A 190 -7.40 -0.34 6.55
C ARG A 190 -6.91 0.24 7.86
N LYS A 191 -7.14 -0.47 8.95
CA LYS A 191 -6.34 -0.31 10.16
C LYS A 191 -4.98 -1.00 9.97
N VAL A 192 -3.92 -0.40 10.53
CA VAL A 192 -2.59 -1.03 10.47
C VAL A 192 -2.60 -2.31 11.32
N GLY A 193 -2.92 -2.19 12.62
CA GLY A 193 -3.21 -3.31 13.53
C GLY A 193 -4.68 -3.73 13.54
N GLY A 194 -5.05 -4.61 14.49
CA GLY A 194 -6.42 -5.11 14.64
C GLY A 194 -6.65 -6.52 14.11
N GLY A 195 -5.57 -7.29 13.92
CA GLY A 195 -5.67 -8.73 13.69
C GLY A 195 -6.01 -9.50 14.98
N THR A 196 -5.91 -10.83 14.92
CA THR A 196 -6.22 -11.72 16.05
C THR A 196 -5.28 -11.56 17.26
N GLU A 197 -4.14 -10.90 17.08
CA GLU A 197 -3.14 -10.63 18.13
C GLU A 197 -2.79 -9.13 18.13
N PRO A 198 -2.32 -8.56 19.26
CA PRO A 198 -2.03 -7.13 19.37
C PRO A 198 -0.95 -6.61 18.41
N ASN A 199 -0.02 -7.46 17.96
CA ASN A 199 1.00 -7.13 16.95
C ASN A 199 0.62 -7.59 15.53
N ARG A 200 -0.58 -8.12 15.31
CA ARG A 200 -1.00 -8.62 14.00
C ARG A 200 -1.71 -7.54 13.20
N ASN A 201 -1.35 -7.44 11.92
CA ASN A 201 -2.03 -6.53 11.00
C ASN A 201 -3.52 -6.91 10.88
N GLN A 202 -4.42 -5.94 10.65
CA GLN A 202 -5.83 -6.26 10.29
C GLN A 202 -5.87 -7.16 9.05
N VAL A 203 -5.03 -6.81 8.08
CA VAL A 203 -4.85 -7.53 6.83
C VAL A 203 -3.44 -7.27 6.28
N ASN A 204 -2.80 -8.29 5.72
CA ASN A 204 -1.59 -8.12 4.94
C ASN A 204 -1.95 -7.69 3.52
N VAL A 205 -1.80 -6.40 3.21
CA VAL A 205 -2.21 -5.83 1.92
C VAL A 205 -1.43 -6.42 0.75
N ASN A 206 -0.16 -6.79 0.95
CA ASN A 206 0.61 -7.45 -0.09
C ASN A 206 0.03 -8.83 -0.41
N THR A 207 -0.33 -9.61 0.62
CA THR A 207 -1.01 -10.91 0.45
C THR A 207 -2.30 -10.73 -0.35
N VAL A 208 -3.14 -9.76 0.04
CA VAL A 208 -4.43 -9.54 -0.64
C VAL A 208 -4.27 -9.06 -2.07
N LEU A 209 -3.40 -8.08 -2.33
CA LEU A 209 -3.20 -7.55 -3.68
C LEU A 209 -2.50 -8.55 -4.59
N ILE A 210 -1.51 -9.30 -4.10
CA ILE A 210 -0.89 -10.38 -4.89
C ILE A 210 -1.94 -11.46 -5.19
N SER A 211 -2.80 -11.80 -4.22
CA SER A 211 -3.88 -12.77 -4.43
C SER A 211 -4.87 -12.28 -5.50
N LEU A 212 -5.31 -11.02 -5.41
CA LEU A 212 -6.16 -10.41 -6.43
C LEU A 212 -5.50 -10.41 -7.81
N ILE A 213 -4.25 -9.94 -7.93
CA ILE A 213 -3.57 -9.83 -9.21
C ILE A 213 -3.28 -11.23 -9.79
N ALA A 214 -2.66 -12.11 -9.00
CA ALA A 214 -2.16 -13.39 -9.48
C ALA A 214 -3.20 -14.51 -9.55
N ALA A 215 -4.30 -14.42 -8.79
CA ALA A 215 -5.33 -15.46 -8.72
C ALA A 215 -6.75 -14.97 -9.01
N GLY A 216 -6.97 -13.65 -9.16
CA GLY A 216 -8.32 -13.10 -9.38
C GLY A 216 -9.20 -13.14 -8.13
N ASP A 217 -8.65 -13.56 -6.99
CA ASP A 217 -9.34 -13.65 -5.73
C ASP A 217 -8.48 -13.03 -4.61
N PRO A 218 -8.88 -11.90 -4.02
CA PRO A 218 -8.16 -11.28 -2.90
C PRO A 218 -8.04 -12.19 -1.67
N SER A 219 -8.88 -13.22 -1.56
CA SER A 219 -8.93 -14.16 -0.43
C SER A 219 -8.06 -15.40 -0.64
N ALA A 220 -7.42 -15.58 -1.80
CA ALA A 220 -6.62 -16.76 -2.10
C ALA A 220 -5.42 -16.95 -1.14
N GLY A 221 -5.02 -15.89 -0.42
CA GLY A 221 -4.01 -15.97 0.63
C GLY A 221 -2.61 -16.30 0.10
N LEU A 222 -2.30 -15.85 -1.12
CA LEU A 222 -0.98 -15.96 -1.74
C LEU A 222 0.04 -15.05 -1.06
N ALA A 223 1.32 -15.43 -1.13
CA ALA A 223 2.44 -14.61 -0.63
C ALA A 223 2.35 -14.21 0.86
N LYS A 224 1.84 -15.12 1.72
CA LYS A 224 1.90 -14.96 3.18
C LYS A 224 3.34 -14.73 3.61
N GLY A 225 3.62 -13.50 3.99
CA GLY A 225 4.94 -13.01 4.35
C GLY A 225 5.08 -12.94 5.85
N VAL A 226 5.51 -11.78 6.32
CA VAL A 226 5.54 -11.42 7.73
C VAL A 226 4.15 -10.88 8.10
N GLU A 227 3.43 -11.61 8.94
CA GLU A 227 2.02 -11.30 9.28
C GLU A 227 1.87 -10.49 10.57
N VAL A 228 2.93 -10.44 11.37
CA VAL A 228 2.96 -9.76 12.66
C VAL A 228 4.12 -8.77 12.71
N ASN A 229 3.91 -7.66 13.39
CA ASN A 229 4.95 -6.72 13.74
C ASN A 229 5.79 -7.26 14.90
N ASP A 230 7.02 -6.77 15.01
CA ASP A 230 7.94 -7.12 16.09
C ASP A 230 7.52 -6.58 17.48
N LYS A 231 6.65 -5.57 17.50
CA LYS A 231 6.00 -5.00 18.68
C LYS A 231 4.49 -4.88 18.49
N ASN A 232 3.76 -4.88 19.60
CA ASN A 232 2.32 -4.65 19.61
C ASN A 232 1.98 -3.26 19.04
N TYR A 233 0.90 -3.18 18.28
CA TYR A 233 0.32 -1.91 17.86
C TYR A 233 -0.35 -1.21 19.04
N LEU A 234 -0.38 0.12 19.00
CA LEU A 234 -1.15 0.89 19.97
C LEU A 234 -2.66 0.77 19.68
N ASN A 235 -3.48 0.71 20.72
CA ASN A 235 -4.95 0.73 20.62
C ASN A 235 -5.52 2.16 20.46
N ARG A 236 -4.64 3.15 20.34
CA ARG A 236 -4.94 4.58 20.21
C ARG A 236 -4.03 5.17 19.16
N PHE A 237 -4.42 6.33 18.61
CA PHE A 237 -3.60 7.08 17.66
C PHE A 237 -2.16 7.27 18.21
N PRO A 238 -1.11 7.08 17.38
CA PRO A 238 -1.12 6.86 15.92
C PRO A 238 -1.33 5.41 15.47
N PHE A 239 -1.70 4.49 16.36
CA PHE A 239 -1.94 3.05 16.10
C PHE A 239 -0.72 2.27 15.58
N LEU A 240 0.46 2.89 15.54
CA LEU A 240 1.73 2.26 15.22
C LEU A 240 2.43 1.80 16.50
N ALA A 241 3.23 0.75 16.40
CA ALA A 241 4.02 0.28 17.52
C ALA A 241 5.05 1.34 17.96
N PRO A 242 5.38 1.41 19.26
CA PRO A 242 6.38 2.36 19.75
C PRO A 242 7.78 2.02 19.22
N ALA A 243 8.57 3.07 18.97
CA ALA A 243 9.95 2.92 18.53
C ALA A 243 10.76 2.03 19.49
N HIS A 244 11.65 1.21 18.94
CA HIS A 244 12.76 0.59 19.66
C HIS A 244 13.66 1.66 20.24
N GLN A 245 14.00 1.51 21.52
CA GLN A 245 15.04 2.31 22.13
C GLN A 245 16.42 1.81 21.68
N GLY A 246 17.35 2.73 21.43
CA GLY A 246 18.59 2.44 20.73
C GLY A 246 19.68 1.69 21.52
N LEU A 247 19.49 1.45 22.83
CA LEU A 247 20.51 0.84 23.70
C LEU A 247 20.29 -0.66 23.96
N LEU A 248 19.05 -1.10 24.20
CA LEU A 248 18.72 -2.50 24.57
C LEU A 248 17.61 -3.12 23.70
N GLN A 249 17.06 -2.39 22.73
CA GLN A 249 16.05 -2.91 21.81
C GLN A 249 16.51 -2.71 20.36
N GLY A 250 15.73 -3.27 19.43
CA GLY A 250 15.95 -3.09 18.02
C GLY A 250 16.95 -4.07 17.40
N HIS A 251 17.43 -3.72 16.21
CA HIS A 251 18.32 -4.58 15.44
C HIS A 251 19.66 -4.77 16.16
N GLY A 252 19.95 -6.03 16.55
CA GLY A 252 21.18 -6.38 17.28
C GLY A 252 21.12 -6.15 18.80
N GLY A 253 19.98 -5.71 19.34
CA GLY A 253 19.77 -5.53 20.78
C GLY A 253 19.50 -6.84 21.52
N VAL A 254 19.80 -6.88 22.82
CA VAL A 254 19.45 -8.00 23.71
C VAL A 254 18.10 -7.67 24.34
N ASN A 255 17.03 -8.35 23.92
CA ASN A 255 15.64 -8.09 24.37
C ASN A 255 15.34 -8.50 25.83
N THR A 256 16.29 -8.29 26.75
CA THR A 256 16.20 -8.55 28.19
C THR A 256 16.93 -7.40 28.92
N PRO A 257 16.26 -6.59 29.75
CA PRO A 257 14.92 -6.74 30.32
C PRO A 257 13.81 -6.08 29.49
N ALA A 258 12.57 -6.52 29.71
CA ALA A 258 11.37 -5.83 29.23
C ALA A 258 11.31 -4.44 29.88
N VAL A 259 11.69 -3.40 29.14
CA VAL A 259 11.38 -2.03 29.52
C VAL A 259 9.85 -1.93 29.55
N PRO A 260 9.26 -1.38 30.62
CA PRO A 260 7.80 -1.31 30.76
C PRO A 260 7.17 -0.70 29.50
N ASP A 261 6.06 -1.29 29.09
CA ASP A 261 5.15 -0.67 28.13
C ASP A 261 4.93 0.79 28.56
N ILE A 262 4.94 1.70 27.57
CA ILE A 262 4.68 3.12 27.80
C ILE A 262 3.47 3.21 28.74
N PRO A 263 3.55 3.92 29.87
CA PRO A 263 2.45 4.01 30.81
C PRO A 263 1.16 4.34 30.07
N ASN A 264 0.07 3.65 30.40
CA ASN A 264 -1.23 4.20 30.04
C ASN A 264 -1.33 5.57 30.73
N PRO A 265 -1.67 6.64 29.99
CA PRO A 265 -1.86 7.96 30.57
C PRO A 265 -2.92 7.93 31.66
#